data_AF-A0A970W2J4-F1
#
_entry.id   AF-A0A970W2J4-F1
#
_cell.length_a   1.000
_cell.length_b   1.000
_cell.length_c   1.000
_cell.angle_alpha   90.00
_cell.angle_beta   90.00
_cell.angle_gamma   90.00
#
_symmetry.space_group_name_H-M   'P 1'
#
loop_
_entity.id
_entity.type
_entity.pdbx_description
1 polymer ?
#
loop_
_entity_poly.entity_id
_entity_poly.type
_entity_poly.pdbx_seq_one_letter_code
_entity_poly.pdbx_strand_id
1 'polypeptide(L)'
;MILSVTPNTGLDRVLFVEHLALGKTIRAHDDTWGMGGKTTDASLVLGELDEPNIATGFAAGETGARMVRMLEQHPATTCDFVWVDGETRTNYVLIDTAQRGQCTITVSGLRVRSDHVDQLTELVRRSL
;
A
#
# COMPACT_ATOMS: atom_id res chain seq x y z
N MET A 1 -20.06 0.55 -9.52
CA MET A 1 -18.66 0.26 -9.89
C MET A 1 -17.80 1.43 -9.46
N ILE A 2 -16.96 1.22 -8.45
CA ILE A 2 -16.13 2.27 -7.84
C ILE A 2 -14.72 2.16 -8.40
N LEU A 3 -14.18 3.24 -8.96
CA LEU A 3 -12.78 3.32 -9.37
C LEU A 3 -11.96 4.03 -8.29
N SER A 4 -10.90 3.37 -7.83
CA SER A 4 -10.00 3.87 -6.80
C SER A 4 -8.60 4.07 -7.40
N VAL A 5 -8.11 5.31 -7.41
CA VAL A 5 -6.83 5.67 -8.05
C VAL A 5 -5.81 6.07 -6.99
N THR A 6 -4.68 5.37 -6.93
CA THR A 6 -3.60 5.63 -5.96
C THR A 6 -2.24 5.86 -6.66
N PRO A 7 -1.87 7.11 -6.97
CA PRO A 7 -0.59 7.40 -7.63
C PRO A 7 0.65 7.14 -6.77
N ASN A 8 0.51 6.91 -5.46
CA ASN A 8 1.63 6.59 -4.58
C ASN A 8 1.22 5.45 -3.63
N THR A 9 1.12 4.26 -4.22
CA THR A 9 0.78 3.01 -3.51
C THR A 9 1.78 2.69 -2.42
N GLY A 10 1.39 1.89 -1.43
CA GLY A 10 2.29 1.40 -0.42
C GLY A 10 1.77 0.19 0.35
N LEU A 11 2.63 -0.38 1.18
CA LEU A 11 2.25 -1.31 2.23
C LEU A 11 2.77 -0.80 3.57
N ASP A 12 2.04 -1.09 4.64
CA ASP A 12 2.44 -0.76 5.99
C ASP A 12 2.93 -2.04 6.68
N ARG A 13 4.21 -2.11 7.01
CA ARG A 13 4.78 -3.12 7.90
C ARG A 13 4.64 -2.62 9.33
N VAL A 14 3.62 -3.10 10.03
CA VAL A 14 3.35 -2.72 11.42
C VAL A 14 4.14 -3.64 12.35
N LEU A 15 4.91 -3.06 13.26
CA LEU A 15 5.75 -3.77 14.23
C LEU A 15 5.37 -3.33 15.63
N PHE A 16 5.04 -4.28 16.49
CA PHE A 16 4.69 -4.03 17.89
C PHE A 16 5.92 -4.26 18.77
N VAL A 17 6.31 -3.23 19.52
CA VAL A 17 7.47 -3.25 20.41
C VAL A 17 7.05 -2.78 21.80
N GLU A 18 7.73 -3.26 22.83
CA GLU A 18 7.44 -2.82 24.21
C GLU A 18 7.94 -1.39 24.45
N HIS A 19 9.15 -1.06 23.98
CA HIS A 19 9.77 0.25 24.14
C HIS A 19 10.58 0.66 22.91
N LEU A 20 10.29 1.83 22.35
CA LEU A 20 11.12 2.48 21.35
C LEU A 20 12.26 3.24 22.02
N ALA A 21 13.51 2.86 21.71
CA ALA A 21 14.69 3.48 22.28
C ALA A 21 15.82 3.62 21.25
N LEU A 22 16.32 4.84 21.08
CA LEU A 22 17.50 5.10 20.25
C LEU A 22 18.74 4.42 20.83
N GLY A 23 19.64 3.98 19.96
CA GLY A 23 20.90 3.34 20.35
C GLY A 23 20.76 1.92 20.91
N LYS A 24 19.57 1.32 20.86
CA LYS A 24 19.32 -0.07 21.27
C LYS A 24 18.82 -0.90 20.09
N THR A 25 19.15 -2.19 20.11
CA THR A 25 18.45 -3.16 19.26
C THR A 25 17.07 -3.40 19.85
N ILE A 26 16.04 -3.08 19.05
CA ILE A 26 14.63 -3.26 19.44
C ILE A 26 14.13 -4.56 18.79
N ARG A 27 13.47 -5.42 19.58
CA ARG A 27 12.87 -6.66 19.08
C ARG A 27 11.35 -6.49 19.10
N ALA A 28 10.73 -6.61 17.94
CA ALA A 28 9.28 -6.68 17.84
C ALA A 28 8.80 -8.02 18.40
N HIS A 29 7.74 -7.98 19.21
CA HIS A 29 7.09 -9.19 19.73
C HIS A 29 5.94 -9.65 18.85
N ASP A 30 5.43 -8.77 17.97
CA ASP A 30 4.41 -9.08 16.98
C ASP A 30 4.59 -8.19 15.74
N ASP A 31 4.04 -8.62 14.61
CA ASP A 31 4.06 -7.89 13.36
C ASP A 31 2.87 -8.22 12.45
N THR A 32 2.49 -7.27 11.61
CA THR A 32 1.51 -7.50 10.55
C THR A 32 1.78 -6.64 9.32
N TRP A 33 1.09 -6.97 8.23
CA TRP A 33 1.06 -6.16 7.02
C TRP A 33 -0.32 -5.52 6.87
N GLY A 34 -0.33 -4.20 6.71
CA GLY A 34 -1.49 -3.41 6.36
C GLY A 34 -1.39 -2.85 4.94
N MET A 35 -2.53 -2.49 4.37
CA MET A 35 -2.57 -1.77 3.10
C MET A 35 -2.13 -0.33 3.30
N GLY A 36 -1.23 0.14 2.44
CA GLY A 36 -0.77 1.52 2.43
C GLY A 36 -1.28 2.27 1.20
N GLY A 37 -1.35 3.59 1.31
CA GLY A 37 -1.95 4.43 0.26
C GLY A 37 -3.46 4.50 0.44
N LYS A 38 -3.94 5.70 0.78
CA LYS A 38 -5.29 5.93 1.31
C LYS A 38 -6.39 5.31 0.46
N THR A 39 -6.28 5.49 -0.85
CA THR A 39 -7.30 5.02 -1.80
C THR A 39 -7.19 3.52 -2.06
N THR A 40 -6.00 2.93 -1.98
CA THR A 40 -5.80 1.47 -2.05
C THR A 40 -6.33 0.79 -0.79
N ASP A 41 -6.13 1.41 0.37
CA ASP A 41 -6.71 0.97 1.65
C ASP A 41 -8.25 1.01 1.60
N ALA A 42 -8.84 2.08 1.06
CA ALA A 42 -10.29 2.13 0.81
C ALA A 42 -10.77 1.01 -0.13
N SER A 43 -10.01 0.67 -1.17
CA SER A 43 -10.33 -0.45 -2.07
C SER A 43 -10.26 -1.81 -1.37
N LEU A 44 -9.28 -2.01 -0.47
CA LEU A 44 -9.24 -3.20 0.37
C LEU A 44 -10.53 -3.32 1.21
N VAL A 45 -10.94 -2.24 1.87
CA VAL A 45 -12.19 -2.21 2.67
C VAL A 45 -13.43 -2.48 1.81
N LEU A 46 -13.50 -1.93 0.59
CA LEU A 46 -14.61 -2.24 -0.33
C LEU A 46 -14.63 -3.73 -0.69
N GLY A 47 -13.47 -4.34 -0.91
CA GLY A 47 -13.34 -5.79 -1.14
C GLY A 47 -13.82 -6.62 0.05
N GLU A 48 -13.47 -6.23 1.28
CA GLU A 48 -13.96 -6.87 2.53
C GLU A 48 -15.49 -6.79 2.70
N LEU A 49 -16.11 -5.77 2.10
CA LEU A 49 -17.56 -5.56 2.11
C LEU A 49 -18.26 -6.17 0.89
N ASP A 50 -17.55 -6.94 0.06
CA ASP A 50 -18.02 -7.49 -1.21
C ASP A 50 -18.57 -6.43 -2.19
N GLU A 51 -18.13 -5.16 -2.09
CA GLU A 51 -18.55 -4.08 -2.98
C GLU A 51 -17.66 -4.04 -4.25
N PRO A 52 -18.24 -4.20 -5.46
CA PRO A 52 -17.48 -4.24 -6.70
C PRO A 52 -16.67 -2.97 -6.98
N ASN A 53 -15.35 -3.11 -7.02
CA ASN A 53 -14.43 -1.99 -7.19
C ASN A 53 -13.21 -2.33 -8.06
N ILE A 54 -12.62 -1.29 -8.66
CA ILE A 54 -11.38 -1.36 -9.43
C ILE A 54 -10.31 -0.56 -8.70
N ALA A 55 -9.20 -1.22 -8.37
CA ALA A 55 -7.99 -0.63 -7.80
C ALA A 55 -6.96 -0.33 -8.90
N THR A 56 -6.56 0.94 -9.02
CA THR A 56 -5.53 1.37 -9.96
C THR A 56 -4.57 2.38 -9.35
N GLY A 57 -3.50 2.72 -10.07
CA GLY A 57 -2.40 3.55 -9.62
C GLY A 57 -1.07 3.10 -10.20
N PHE A 58 0.02 3.40 -9.50
CA PHE A 58 1.35 2.87 -9.84
C PHE A 58 1.72 1.72 -8.91
N ALA A 59 2.26 0.64 -9.46
CA ALA A 59 2.85 -0.46 -8.69
C ALA A 59 4.28 -0.74 -9.18
N ALA A 60 5.16 -1.20 -8.29
CA ALA A 60 6.52 -1.58 -8.67
C ALA A 60 7.09 -2.66 -7.76
N GLY A 61 7.97 -3.50 -8.31
CA GLY A 61 8.74 -4.49 -7.56
C GLY A 61 7.90 -5.55 -6.84
N GLU A 62 8.54 -6.26 -5.91
CA GLU A 62 7.91 -7.36 -5.17
C GLU A 62 6.89 -6.87 -4.13
N THR A 63 7.09 -5.68 -3.59
CA THR A 63 6.14 -5.01 -2.68
C THR A 63 4.87 -4.65 -3.43
N GLY A 64 4.98 -4.18 -4.68
CA GLY A 64 3.83 -3.95 -5.55
C GLY A 64 3.08 -5.25 -5.85
N ALA A 65 3.81 -6.31 -6.17
CA ALA A 65 3.22 -7.64 -6.38
C ALA A 65 2.50 -8.16 -5.14
N ARG A 66 3.10 -7.97 -3.95
CA ARG A 66 2.46 -8.32 -2.68
C ARG A 66 1.19 -7.52 -2.43
N MET A 67 1.21 -6.22 -2.68
CA MET A 67 0.05 -5.34 -2.52
C MET A 67 -1.11 -5.79 -3.43
N VAL A 68 -0.83 -6.09 -4.70
CA VAL A 68 -1.83 -6.61 -5.64
C VAL A 68 -2.40 -7.93 -5.13
N ARG A 69 -1.56 -8.87 -4.69
CA ARG A 69 -2.02 -10.15 -4.11
C ARG A 69 -2.90 -9.96 -2.87
N MET A 70 -2.67 -8.93 -2.05
CA MET A 70 -3.53 -8.63 -0.90
C MET A 70 -4.91 -8.13 -1.34
N LEU A 71 -4.98 -7.28 -2.37
CA LEU A 71 -6.27 -6.81 -2.91
C LEU A 71 -7.06 -7.94 -3.59
N GLU A 72 -6.38 -8.79 -4.35
CA GLU A 72 -6.98 -9.91 -5.10
C GLU A 72 -7.44 -11.07 -4.22
N GLN A 73 -7.16 -11.04 -2.91
CA GLN A 73 -7.79 -11.96 -1.96
C GLN A 73 -9.31 -11.76 -1.88
N HIS A 74 -9.81 -10.60 -2.31
CA HIS A 74 -11.23 -10.25 -2.33
C HIS A 74 -11.78 -10.34 -3.75
N PRO A 75 -12.71 -11.27 -4.06
CA PRO A 75 -13.25 -11.45 -5.41
C PRO A 75 -13.97 -10.22 -6.00
N ALA A 76 -14.46 -9.33 -5.14
CA ALA A 76 -15.10 -8.07 -5.54
C ALA A 76 -14.11 -6.98 -6.01
N THR A 77 -12.80 -7.17 -5.80
CA THR A 77 -11.75 -6.21 -6.15
C THR A 77 -11.02 -6.66 -7.42
N THR A 78 -11.04 -5.81 -8.44
CA THR A 78 -10.23 -5.97 -9.65
C THR A 78 -9.02 -5.03 -9.60
N CYS A 79 -7.82 -5.52 -9.88
CA CYS A 79 -6.61 -4.71 -9.92
C CYS A 79 -6.20 -4.40 -11.38
N ASP A 80 -6.00 -3.12 -11.71
CA ASP A 80 -5.47 -2.66 -13.00
C ASP A 80 -4.41 -1.57 -12.74
N PHE A 81 -3.18 -1.95 -12.43
CA PHE A 81 -2.10 -1.01 -12.08
C PHE A 81 -1.14 -0.77 -13.25
N VAL A 82 -0.65 0.47 -13.36
CA VAL A 82 0.47 0.80 -14.22
C VAL A 82 1.77 0.43 -13.51
N TRP A 83 2.53 -0.50 -14.10
CA TRP A 83 3.79 -0.96 -13.53
C TRP A 83 4.93 -0.01 -13.90
N VAL A 84 5.66 0.45 -12.89
CA VAL A 84 6.77 1.41 -13.02
C VAL A 84 8.06 0.83 -12.46
N ASP A 85 9.18 1.55 -12.66
CA ASP A 85 10.47 1.15 -12.10
C ASP A 85 10.53 1.38 -10.57
N GLY A 86 11.43 0.65 -9.90
CA GLY A 86 11.66 0.79 -8.47
C GLY A 86 10.81 -0.17 -7.64
N GLU A 87 10.26 0.31 -6.54
CA GLU A 87 9.57 -0.50 -5.54
C GLU A 87 8.36 0.25 -4.97
N THR A 88 7.18 -0.39 -4.86
CA THR A 88 6.05 0.19 -4.10
C THR A 88 6.52 0.43 -2.66
N ARG A 89 6.22 1.59 -2.08
CA ARG A 89 6.79 1.96 -0.78
C ARG A 89 6.36 1.00 0.32
N THR A 90 7.27 0.75 1.27
CA THR A 90 6.90 0.17 2.56
C THR A 90 7.01 1.24 3.63
N ASN A 91 5.96 1.48 4.40
CA ASN A 91 6.05 2.23 5.64
C ASN A 91 6.30 1.26 6.79
N TYR A 92 7.24 1.56 7.66
CA TYR A 92 7.43 0.82 8.90
C TYR A 92 6.72 1.57 10.01
N VAL A 93 5.62 1.01 10.50
CA VAL A 93 4.82 1.59 11.57
C VAL A 93 5.20 0.90 12.87
N LEU A 94 5.93 1.60 13.72
CA LEU A 94 6.39 1.12 15.00
C LEU A 94 5.39 1.53 16.08
N ILE A 95 4.75 0.55 16.72
CA ILE A 95 3.82 0.78 17.83
C ILE A 95 4.54 0.50 19.15
N ASP A 96 4.70 1.53 19.97
CA ASP A 96 5.23 1.43 21.33
C ASP A 96 4.08 1.14 22.30
N THR A 97 3.98 -0.10 22.75
CA THR A 97 2.86 -0.56 23.57
C THR A 97 2.91 -0.03 25.00
N ALA A 98 4.10 0.24 25.55
CA ALA A 98 4.23 0.76 26.90
C ALA A 98 3.94 2.26 26.98
N GLN A 99 4.40 3.04 25.98
CA GLN A 99 4.16 4.49 25.91
C GLN A 99 2.85 4.85 25.20
N ARG A 100 2.17 3.87 24.59
CA ARG A 100 0.94 4.07 23.78
C ARG A 100 1.15 5.10 22.66
N GLY A 101 2.31 5.02 22.01
CA GLY A 101 2.72 5.91 20.93
C GLY A 101 3.01 5.17 19.64
N GLN A 102 3.15 5.92 18.55
CA GLN A 102 3.59 5.37 17.28
C GLN A 102 4.65 6.23 16.61
N CYS A 103 5.51 5.58 15.83
CA CYS A 103 6.45 6.21 14.93
C CYS A 103 6.33 5.57 13.54
N THR A 104 6.39 6.37 12.48
CA THR A 104 6.33 5.86 11.11
C THR A 104 7.58 6.27 10.34
N ILE A 105 8.25 5.28 9.75
CA ILE A 105 9.36 5.49 8.82
C ILE A 105 8.85 5.17 7.42
N THR A 106 8.89 6.16 6.52
CA THR A 106 8.48 5.98 5.13
C THR A 106 9.71 5.96 4.22
N VAL A 107 9.74 5.05 3.25
CA VAL A 107 10.77 5.03 2.20
C VAL A 107 10.14 5.33 0.85
N SER A 108 10.75 6.18 0.04
CA SER A 108 10.34 6.35 -1.35
C SER A 108 10.91 5.21 -2.20
N GLY A 109 10.12 4.66 -3.11
CA GLY A 109 10.58 3.56 -3.97
C GLY A 109 10.12 3.66 -5.43
N LEU A 110 8.94 4.22 -5.69
CA LEU A 110 8.40 4.35 -7.05
C LEU A 110 9.23 5.33 -7.89
N ARG A 111 9.54 4.95 -9.14
CA ARG A 111 10.18 5.81 -10.13
C ARG A 111 9.25 6.01 -11.31
N VAL A 112 8.46 7.06 -11.22
CA VAL A 112 7.43 7.41 -12.22
C VAL A 112 8.04 8.32 -13.30
N ARG A 113 7.78 7.99 -14.57
CA ARG A 113 8.16 8.76 -15.75
C ARG A 113 6.90 9.29 -16.44
N SER A 114 7.06 10.24 -17.35
CA SER A 114 5.92 10.88 -18.05
C SER A 114 5.05 9.87 -18.81
N ASP A 115 5.65 8.86 -19.44
CA ASP A 115 4.94 7.80 -20.14
C ASP A 115 4.06 6.95 -19.21
N HIS A 116 4.48 6.73 -17.96
CA HIS A 116 3.64 6.07 -16.96
C HIS A 116 2.42 6.92 -16.58
N VAL A 117 2.59 8.25 -16.50
CA VAL A 117 1.48 9.18 -16.21
C VAL A 117 0.46 9.18 -17.35
N ASP A 118 0.93 9.15 -18.59
CA ASP A 118 0.06 9.05 -19.77
C ASP A 118 -0.72 7.72 -19.76
N GLN A 119 -0.06 6.60 -19.46
CA GLN A 119 -0.69 5.29 -19.32
C GLN A 119 -1.78 5.28 -18.22
N LEU A 120 -1.49 5.84 -17.04
CA LEU A 120 -2.46 5.89 -15.94
C LEU A 120 -3.66 6.77 -16.31
N THR A 121 -3.40 7.89 -17.00
CA THR A 121 -4.46 8.80 -17.46
C THR A 121 -5.39 8.09 -18.45
N GLU A 122 -4.83 7.36 -19.41
CA GLU A 122 -5.60 6.60 -20.40
C GLU A 122 -6.40 5.47 -19.75
N LEU A 123 -5.79 4.76 -18.79
CA LEU A 123 -6.47 3.74 -17.99
C LEU A 123 -7.69 4.32 -17.29
N VAL A 124 -7.52 5.44 -16.57
CA VAL A 124 -8.63 6.11 -15.87
C VAL A 124 -9.72 6.54 -16.84
N ARG A 125 -9.38 7.09 -18.01
CA ARG A 125 -10.37 7.50 -19.02
C ARG A 125 -11.18 6.33 -19.57
N ARG A 126 -10.56 5.17 -19.80
CA ARG A 126 -11.24 3.96 -20.26
C ARG A 126 -12.21 3.38 -19.22
N SER A 127 -11.97 3.65 -17.94
CA SER A 127 -12.76 3.15 -16.82
C SER A 127 -13.94 4.06 -16.42
N LEU A 128 -14.10 5.22 -17.09
CA LEU A 128 -15.23 6.15 -16.96
C LEU A 128 -16.28 5.87 -18.04
#